data_AF-A0A9D6BHC1-F1
#
_entry.id   AF-A0A9D6BHC1-F1
#
_cell.length_a   1.000
_cell.length_b   1.000
_cell.length_c   1.000
_cell.angle_alpha   90.00
_cell.angle_beta   90.00
_cell.angle_gamma   90.00
#
_symmetry.space_group_name_H-M   'P 1'
#
loop_
_entity.id
_entity.type
_entity.pdbx_description
1 polymer ?
#
loop_
_entity_poly.entity_id
_entity_poly.type
_entity_poly.pdbx_seq_one_letter_code
_entity_poly.pdbx_strand_id
1 'polypeptide(L)'
;MFASDQAMGPVQRGVIALLLSLAATLATAQSDKDAEQVKRLRLQVRQMQQQQQEAQDAQAQADRARQQSEQALKSQEADLQKQRATAAGASRRVASLQKELDTLKTEHARVTGELAALQAQHAALSGTSRLAQEQAQAAQARLSQEGARLQTQIKACVADNAEMADLGLELLQRYENKGLGEVLSAHEPFVQSGRVKLENLKASYQQRLEAARVKPAEAVR
;
A
#
# COMPACT_ATOMS: atom_id res chain seq x y z
N MET A 1 -25.19 -147.20 8.86
CA MET A 1 -25.10 -148.60 8.39
C MET A 1 -24.81 -148.58 6.90
N PHE A 2 -23.71 -149.23 6.51
CA PHE A 2 -23.34 -149.81 5.21
C PHE A 2 -23.70 -149.11 3.89
N ALA A 3 -22.63 -148.63 3.23
CA ALA A 3 -22.20 -148.84 1.85
C ALA A 3 -23.22 -149.27 0.76
N SER A 4 -23.14 -148.60 -0.40
CA SER A 4 -22.86 -149.30 -1.67
C SER A 4 -22.43 -148.31 -2.77
N ASP A 5 -21.28 -148.63 -3.35
CA ASP A 5 -20.78 -148.22 -4.67
C ASP A 5 -21.81 -148.48 -5.78
N GLN A 6 -21.91 -147.58 -6.78
CA GLN A 6 -22.19 -147.97 -8.17
C GLN A 6 -21.54 -147.01 -9.18
N ALA A 7 -20.95 -147.61 -10.21
CA ALA A 7 -20.12 -146.99 -11.23
C ALA A 7 -20.88 -146.55 -12.50
N MET A 8 -20.35 -145.47 -13.09
CA MET A 8 -20.23 -145.10 -14.53
C MET A 8 -21.46 -144.90 -15.44
N GLY A 9 -21.40 -143.79 -16.20
CA GLY A 9 -21.98 -143.62 -17.55
C GLY A 9 -21.30 -142.49 -18.34
N PRO A 10 -20.73 -142.73 -19.55
CA PRO A 10 -19.92 -141.75 -20.30
C PRO A 10 -20.73 -140.72 -21.11
N VAL A 11 -22.06 -140.71 -21.00
CA VAL A 11 -22.96 -139.88 -21.83
C VAL A 11 -23.17 -138.47 -21.28
N GLN A 12 -22.90 -138.23 -19.99
CA GLN A 12 -23.09 -136.91 -19.36
C GLN A 12 -21.97 -135.89 -19.64
N ARG A 13 -20.84 -136.31 -20.23
CA ARG A 13 -19.70 -135.41 -20.54
C ARG A 13 -19.86 -134.63 -21.86
N GLY A 14 -20.74 -135.08 -22.77
CA GLY A 14 -20.96 -134.44 -24.07
C GLY A 14 -21.84 -133.19 -24.03
N VAL A 15 -22.79 -133.12 -23.09
CA VAL A 15 -23.74 -132.00 -23.00
C VAL A 15 -23.13 -130.76 -22.33
N ILE A 16 -22.13 -130.96 -21.48
CA ILE A 16 -21.44 -129.85 -20.79
C ILE A 16 -20.44 -129.15 -21.74
N ALA A 17 -19.87 -129.85 -22.72
CA ALA A 17 -18.93 -129.28 -23.68
C ALA A 17 -19.60 -128.43 -24.80
N LEU A 18 -20.88 -128.69 -25.11
CA LEU A 18 -21.62 -127.92 -26.12
C LEU A 18 -22.23 -126.62 -25.56
N LEU A 19 -22.46 -126.55 -24.24
CA LEU A 19 -22.97 -125.34 -23.58
C LEU A 19 -21.86 -124.32 -23.23
N LEU A 20 -20.59 -124.71 -23.19
CA LEU A 20 -19.47 -123.78 -22.97
C LEU A 20 -18.97 -123.06 -24.24
N SER A 21 -19.26 -123.59 -25.43
CA SER A 21 -18.81 -122.99 -26.70
C SER A 21 -19.74 -121.89 -27.23
N LEU A 22 -21.00 -121.82 -26.76
CA LEU A 22 -21.95 -120.79 -27.15
C LEU A 22 -21.93 -119.54 -26.24
N ALA A 23 -21.34 -119.64 -25.05
CA ALA A 23 -21.19 -118.51 -24.12
C ALA A 23 -19.97 -117.62 -24.41
N ALA A 24 -18.95 -118.13 -25.12
CA ALA A 24 -17.73 -117.40 -25.44
C ALA A 24 -17.90 -116.33 -26.52
N THR A 25 -18.92 -116.45 -27.39
CA THR A 25 -19.21 -115.48 -28.46
C THR A 25 -20.10 -114.30 -28.03
N LEU A 26 -20.73 -114.36 -26.85
CA LEU A 26 -21.47 -113.22 -26.30
C LEU A 26 -20.60 -112.30 -25.42
N ALA A 27 -19.48 -112.81 -24.87
CA ALA A 27 -18.61 -112.02 -23.99
C ALA A 27 -17.75 -110.98 -24.74
N THR A 28 -17.42 -111.20 -26.01
CA THR A 28 -16.57 -110.29 -26.80
C THR A 28 -17.34 -109.09 -27.38
N ALA A 29 -18.66 -109.17 -27.52
CA ALA A 29 -19.50 -108.05 -27.98
C ALA A 29 -19.88 -107.06 -26.85
N GLN A 30 -19.79 -107.49 -25.58
CA GLN A 30 -19.99 -106.63 -24.40
C GLN A 30 -18.73 -105.82 -24.07
N SER A 31 -17.53 -106.38 -24.29
CA SER A 31 -16.25 -105.69 -24.03
C SER A 31 -16.01 -104.47 -24.94
N ASP A 32 -16.50 -104.49 -26.18
CA ASP A 32 -16.35 -103.39 -27.14
C ASP A 32 -17.25 -102.18 -26.77
N LYS A 33 -18.45 -102.45 -26.25
CA LYS A 33 -19.37 -101.42 -25.71
C LYS A 33 -18.84 -100.80 -24.42
N ASP A 34 -18.23 -101.59 -23.54
CA ASP A 34 -17.62 -101.08 -22.30
C ASP A 34 -16.37 -100.24 -22.61
N ALA A 35 -15.56 -100.62 -23.60
CA ALA A 35 -14.40 -99.83 -24.04
C ALA A 35 -14.79 -98.48 -24.66
N GLU A 36 -15.87 -98.44 -25.45
CA GLU A 36 -16.48 -97.22 -26.01
C GLU A 36 -17.04 -96.30 -24.90
N GLN A 37 -17.72 -96.85 -23.89
CA GLN A 37 -18.24 -96.09 -22.75
C GLN A 37 -17.11 -95.49 -21.90
N VAL A 38 -16.04 -96.24 -21.64
CA VAL A 38 -14.86 -95.74 -20.91
C VAL A 38 -14.13 -94.64 -21.69
N LYS A 39 -14.05 -94.73 -23.03
CA LYS A 39 -13.50 -93.65 -23.86
C LYS A 39 -14.33 -92.37 -23.79
N ARG A 40 -15.68 -92.45 -23.85
CA ARG A 40 -16.56 -91.28 -23.70
C ARG A 40 -16.44 -90.66 -22.31
N LEU A 41 -16.43 -91.47 -21.25
CA LEU A 41 -16.22 -91.01 -19.88
C LEU A 41 -14.86 -90.31 -19.71
N ARG A 42 -13.78 -90.86 -20.29
CA ARG A 42 -12.46 -90.19 -20.28
C ARG A 42 -12.45 -88.86 -21.02
N LEU A 43 -13.12 -88.78 -22.17
CA LEU A 43 -13.28 -87.52 -22.92
C LEU A 43 -14.09 -86.50 -22.12
N GLN A 44 -15.17 -86.93 -21.47
CA GLN A 44 -16.03 -86.09 -20.64
C GLN A 44 -15.29 -85.59 -19.39
N VAL A 45 -14.49 -86.44 -18.74
CA VAL A 45 -13.62 -86.05 -17.62
C VAL A 45 -12.55 -85.06 -18.07
N ARG A 46 -11.90 -85.28 -19.22
CA ARG A 46 -10.95 -84.31 -19.80
C ARG A 46 -11.61 -82.97 -20.09
N GLN A 47 -12.80 -82.97 -20.68
CA GLN A 47 -13.55 -81.76 -21.00
C GLN A 47 -13.96 -81.00 -19.72
N MET A 48 -14.41 -81.71 -18.69
CA MET A 48 -14.73 -81.14 -17.39
C MET A 48 -13.49 -80.58 -16.70
N GLN A 49 -12.35 -81.27 -16.79
CA GLN A 49 -11.07 -80.83 -16.22
C GLN A 49 -10.55 -79.58 -16.93
N GLN A 50 -10.72 -79.50 -18.26
CA GLN A 50 -10.39 -78.32 -19.05
C GLN A 50 -11.30 -77.13 -18.71
N GLN A 51 -12.61 -77.34 -18.57
CA GLN A 51 -13.55 -76.31 -18.11
C GLN A 51 -13.22 -75.81 -16.69
N GLN A 52 -12.80 -76.70 -15.80
CA GLN A 52 -12.42 -76.32 -14.44
C GLN A 52 -11.13 -75.48 -14.42
N GLN A 53 -10.17 -75.80 -15.29
CA GLN A 53 -8.96 -75.01 -15.48
C GLN A 53 -9.27 -73.62 -16.07
N GLU A 54 -10.09 -73.55 -17.11
CA GLU A 54 -10.52 -72.29 -17.73
C GLU A 54 -11.29 -71.40 -16.73
N ALA A 55 -12.15 -71.99 -15.89
CA ALA A 55 -12.85 -71.27 -14.84
C ALA A 55 -11.90 -70.76 -13.73
N GLN A 56 -10.91 -71.55 -13.33
CA GLN A 56 -9.88 -71.12 -12.37
C GLN A 56 -9.02 -69.97 -12.94
N ASP A 57 -8.62 -70.05 -14.21
CA ASP A 57 -7.84 -69.01 -14.87
C ASP A 57 -8.65 -67.72 -15.05
N ALA A 58 -9.94 -67.84 -15.41
CA ALA A 58 -10.85 -66.70 -15.49
C ALA A 58 -11.08 -66.03 -14.13
N GLN A 59 -11.22 -66.83 -13.06
CA GLN A 59 -11.36 -66.31 -11.70
C GLN A 59 -10.08 -65.63 -11.22
N ALA A 60 -8.91 -66.22 -11.49
CA ALA A 60 -7.62 -65.59 -11.19
C ALA A 60 -7.40 -64.28 -11.96
N GLN A 61 -7.84 -64.19 -13.21
CA GLN A 61 -7.81 -62.93 -13.97
C GLN A 61 -8.77 -61.89 -13.40
N ALA A 62 -9.99 -62.29 -13.02
CA ALA A 62 -10.96 -61.39 -12.40
C ALA A 62 -10.47 -60.86 -11.04
N ASP A 63 -9.84 -61.70 -10.22
CA ASP A 63 -9.28 -61.29 -8.94
C ASP A 63 -8.07 -60.36 -9.12
N ARG A 64 -7.20 -60.62 -10.12
CA ARG A 64 -6.11 -59.69 -10.49
C ARG A 64 -6.65 -58.34 -10.97
N ALA A 65 -7.69 -58.34 -11.81
CA ALA A 65 -8.32 -57.12 -12.30
C ALA A 65 -8.99 -56.33 -11.16
N ARG A 66 -9.66 -57.03 -10.22
CA ARG A 66 -10.21 -56.41 -9.00
C ARG A 66 -9.12 -55.79 -8.14
N GLN A 67 -8.04 -56.52 -7.87
CA GLN A 67 -6.91 -55.99 -7.09
C GLN A 67 -6.27 -54.76 -7.75
N GLN A 68 -6.09 -54.78 -9.07
CA GLN A 68 -5.59 -53.62 -9.82
C GLN A 68 -6.54 -52.43 -9.74
N SER A 69 -7.86 -52.67 -9.89
CA SER A 69 -8.88 -51.61 -9.75
C SER A 69 -8.92 -51.03 -8.34
N GLU A 70 -8.85 -51.87 -7.30
CA GLU A 70 -8.82 -51.41 -5.91
C GLU A 70 -7.56 -50.61 -5.59
N GLN A 71 -6.40 -51.02 -6.11
CA GLN A 71 -5.17 -50.25 -5.98
C GLN A 71 -5.26 -48.91 -6.71
N ALA A 72 -5.83 -48.87 -7.91
CA ALA A 72 -6.04 -47.65 -8.68
C ALA A 72 -7.04 -46.70 -8.02
N LEU A 73 -8.12 -47.22 -7.42
CA LEU A 73 -9.07 -46.41 -6.65
C LEU A 73 -8.40 -45.82 -5.41
N LYS A 74 -7.63 -46.63 -4.64
CA LYS A 74 -6.90 -46.15 -3.47
C LYS A 74 -5.88 -45.06 -3.82
N SER A 75 -5.18 -45.19 -4.94
CA SER A 75 -4.24 -44.15 -5.39
C SER A 75 -4.95 -42.87 -5.82
N GLN A 76 -6.05 -42.99 -6.58
CA GLN A 76 -6.87 -41.83 -6.96
C GLN A 76 -7.49 -41.12 -5.76
N GLU A 77 -7.98 -41.86 -4.75
CA GLU A 77 -8.49 -41.28 -3.51
C GLU A 77 -7.41 -40.51 -2.77
N ALA A 78 -6.20 -41.08 -2.66
CA ALA A 78 -5.06 -40.42 -2.03
C ALA A 78 -4.65 -39.14 -2.78
N ASP A 79 -4.65 -39.16 -4.11
CA ASP A 79 -4.31 -38.00 -4.94
C ASP A 79 -5.40 -36.91 -4.88
N LEU A 80 -6.68 -37.29 -4.91
CA LEU A 80 -7.79 -36.36 -4.70
C LEU A 80 -7.73 -35.71 -3.32
N GLN A 81 -7.37 -36.48 -2.29
CA GLN A 81 -7.24 -35.96 -0.93
C GLN A 81 -6.08 -34.96 -0.82
N LYS A 82 -4.93 -35.24 -1.46
CA LYS A 82 -3.81 -34.29 -1.57
C LYS A 82 -4.22 -33.01 -2.31
N GLN A 83 -4.85 -33.14 -3.48
CA GLN A 83 -5.29 -31.99 -4.27
C GLN A 83 -6.30 -31.13 -3.50
N ARG A 84 -7.25 -31.75 -2.78
CA ARG A 84 -8.18 -31.02 -1.90
C ARG A 84 -7.44 -30.27 -0.79
N ALA A 85 -6.45 -30.88 -0.16
CA ALA A 85 -5.63 -30.22 0.85
C ALA A 85 -4.85 -29.03 0.27
N THR A 86 -4.26 -29.18 -0.91
CA THR A 86 -3.54 -28.10 -1.61
C THR A 86 -4.48 -26.97 -2.02
N ALA A 87 -5.65 -27.28 -2.58
CA ALA A 87 -6.67 -26.31 -2.97
C ALA A 87 -7.20 -25.54 -1.75
N ALA A 88 -7.46 -26.22 -0.63
CA ALA A 88 -7.85 -25.58 0.62
C ALA A 88 -6.74 -24.64 1.15
N GLY A 89 -5.47 -25.07 1.08
CA GLY A 89 -4.33 -24.25 1.44
C GLY A 89 -4.18 -23.00 0.56
N ALA A 90 -4.33 -23.15 -0.77
CA ALA A 90 -4.31 -22.05 -1.71
C ALA A 90 -5.46 -21.06 -1.47
N SER A 91 -6.68 -21.57 -1.25
CA SER A 91 -7.84 -20.74 -0.93
C SER A 91 -7.65 -19.91 0.35
N ARG A 92 -7.05 -20.49 1.40
CA ARG A 92 -6.70 -19.73 2.61
C ARG A 92 -5.67 -18.63 2.36
N ARG A 93 -4.65 -18.89 1.52
CA ARG A 93 -3.65 -17.89 1.14
C ARG A 93 -4.26 -16.76 0.31
N VAL A 94 -5.15 -17.08 -0.62
CA VAL A 94 -5.88 -16.05 -1.38
C VAL A 94 -6.71 -15.18 -0.43
N ALA A 95 -7.42 -15.79 0.52
CA ALA A 95 -8.19 -15.04 1.51
C ALA A 95 -7.32 -14.16 2.42
N SER A 96 -6.12 -14.61 2.82
CA SER A 96 -5.20 -13.77 3.61
C SER A 96 -4.64 -12.62 2.79
N LEU A 97 -4.18 -12.89 1.57
CA LEU A 97 -3.67 -11.87 0.66
C LEU A 97 -4.74 -10.83 0.29
N GLN A 98 -6.00 -11.24 0.15
CA GLN A 98 -7.11 -10.32 -0.08
C GLN A 98 -7.28 -9.36 1.10
N LYS A 99 -7.23 -9.86 2.34
CA LYS A 99 -7.30 -9.02 3.55
C LYS A 99 -6.12 -8.07 3.66
N GLU A 100 -4.91 -8.55 3.35
CA GLU A 100 -3.70 -7.71 3.32
C GLU A 100 -3.82 -6.62 2.27
N LEU A 101 -4.30 -6.95 1.06
CA LEU A 101 -4.54 -5.98 -0.02
C LEU A 101 -5.54 -4.90 0.40
N ASP A 102 -6.65 -5.28 1.03
CA ASP A 102 -7.67 -4.35 1.49
C ASP A 102 -7.11 -3.43 2.60
N THR A 103 -6.34 -4.00 3.53
CA THR A 103 -5.63 -3.22 4.57
C THR A 103 -4.62 -2.25 3.96
N LEU A 104 -3.85 -2.70 2.97
CA LEU A 104 -2.85 -1.87 2.30
C LEU A 104 -3.51 -0.73 1.51
N LYS A 105 -4.67 -0.98 0.89
CA LYS A 105 -5.46 0.06 0.23
C LYS A 105 -5.98 1.11 1.19
N THR A 106 -6.51 0.69 2.35
CA THR A 106 -6.98 1.64 3.37
C THR A 106 -5.84 2.47 3.94
N GLU A 107 -4.69 1.85 4.22
CA GLU A 107 -3.49 2.56 4.68
C GLU A 107 -2.95 3.50 3.63
N HIS A 108 -2.88 3.08 2.36
CA HIS A 108 -2.47 3.94 1.27
C HIS A 108 -3.38 5.16 1.17
N ALA A 109 -4.70 4.97 1.17
CA ALA A 109 -5.68 6.07 1.14
C ALA A 109 -5.48 7.04 2.32
N ARG A 110 -5.28 6.51 3.54
CA ARG A 110 -5.02 7.29 4.75
C ARG A 110 -3.74 8.12 4.61
N VAL A 111 -2.63 7.50 4.25
CA VAL A 111 -1.32 8.16 4.09
C VAL A 111 -1.37 9.22 2.98
N THR A 112 -2.03 8.94 1.85
CA THR A 112 -2.21 9.96 0.81
C THR A 112 -3.06 11.15 1.27
N GLY A 113 -4.09 10.91 2.09
CA GLY A 113 -4.90 11.97 2.69
C GLY A 113 -4.10 12.82 3.67
N GLU A 114 -3.32 12.19 4.54
CA GLU A 114 -2.42 12.87 5.49
C GLU A 114 -1.35 13.68 4.76
N LEU A 115 -0.75 13.15 3.71
CA LEU A 115 0.24 13.85 2.91
C LEU A 115 -0.36 15.09 2.23
N ALA A 116 -1.55 14.97 1.64
CA ALA A 116 -2.25 16.10 1.03
C ALA A 116 -2.59 17.19 2.07
N ALA A 117 -3.06 16.79 3.26
CA ALA A 117 -3.34 17.71 4.36
C ALA A 117 -2.08 18.43 4.85
N LEU A 118 -0.96 17.70 5.00
CA LEU A 118 0.31 18.27 5.42
C LEU A 118 0.87 19.23 4.38
N GLN A 119 0.77 18.91 3.09
CA GLN A 119 1.17 19.80 2.01
C GLN A 119 0.34 21.09 1.99
N ALA A 120 -0.98 20.99 2.19
CA ALA A 120 -1.86 22.16 2.28
C ALA A 120 -1.49 23.04 3.49
N GLN A 121 -1.24 22.44 4.65
CA GLN A 121 -0.80 23.17 5.85
C GLN A 121 0.55 23.86 5.64
N HIS A 122 1.51 23.16 5.03
CA HIS A 122 2.82 23.72 4.73
C HIS A 122 2.72 24.89 3.75
N ALA A 123 1.92 24.77 2.69
CA ALA A 123 1.69 25.85 1.74
C ALA A 123 1.02 27.06 2.40
N ALA A 124 0.04 26.84 3.27
CA ALA A 124 -0.62 27.91 4.02
C ALA A 124 0.37 28.61 4.97
N LEU A 125 1.17 27.86 5.73
CA LEU A 125 2.15 28.40 6.66
C LEU A 125 3.28 29.16 5.93
N SER A 126 3.75 28.64 4.81
CA SER A 126 4.73 29.33 3.97
C SER A 126 4.16 30.64 3.41
N GLY A 127 2.90 30.63 2.96
CA GLY A 127 2.20 31.82 2.49
C GLY A 127 2.04 32.88 3.58
N THR A 128 1.59 32.50 4.78
CA THR A 128 1.44 33.45 5.90
C THR A 128 2.79 33.96 6.39
N SER A 129 3.81 33.12 6.46
CA SER A 129 5.17 33.52 6.82
C SER A 129 5.75 34.55 5.83
N ARG A 130 5.54 34.32 4.52
CA ARG A 130 5.97 35.26 3.48
C ARG A 130 5.27 36.61 3.59
N LEU A 131 3.94 36.60 3.75
CA LEU A 131 3.16 37.83 3.92
C LEU A 131 3.59 38.59 5.18
N ALA A 132 3.83 37.89 6.30
CA ALA A 132 4.31 38.50 7.53
C ALA A 132 5.71 39.12 7.34
N GLN A 133 6.60 38.46 6.59
CA GLN A 133 7.93 38.98 6.29
C GLN A 133 7.87 40.24 5.40
N GLU A 134 7.02 40.24 4.37
CA GLU A 134 6.80 41.39 3.49
C GLU A 134 6.22 42.58 4.28
N GLN A 135 5.24 42.34 5.16
CA GLN A 135 4.68 43.36 6.04
C GLN A 135 5.72 43.92 7.01
N ALA A 136 6.55 43.06 7.60
CA ALA A 136 7.61 43.48 8.51
C ALA A 136 8.66 44.35 7.79
N GLN A 137 9.06 43.97 6.58
CA GLN A 137 9.98 44.76 5.76
C GLN A 137 9.38 46.11 5.37
N ALA A 138 8.12 46.14 4.95
CA ALA A 138 7.42 47.39 4.63
C ALA A 138 7.29 48.31 5.86
N ALA A 139 6.95 47.75 7.03
CA ALA A 139 6.89 48.50 8.28
C ALA A 139 8.26 49.05 8.68
N GLN A 140 9.32 48.25 8.56
CA GLN A 140 10.69 48.69 8.84
C GLN A 140 11.12 49.82 7.91
N ALA A 141 10.86 49.71 6.60
CA ALA A 141 11.17 50.76 5.63
C ALA A 141 10.43 52.06 5.95
N ARG A 142 9.13 51.96 6.29
CA ARG A 142 8.31 53.11 6.69
C ARG A 142 8.85 53.77 7.96
N LEU A 143 9.12 53.00 9.01
CA LEU A 143 9.67 53.53 10.27
C LEU A 143 11.05 54.15 10.06
N SER A 144 11.88 53.58 9.21
CA SER A 144 13.18 54.15 8.85
C SER A 144 13.04 55.49 8.12
N GLN A 145 12.10 55.60 7.18
CA GLN A 145 11.82 56.83 6.45
C GLN A 145 11.23 57.91 7.39
N GLU A 146 10.28 57.54 8.24
CA GLU A 146 9.70 58.44 9.24
C GLU A 146 10.78 58.93 10.23
N GLY A 147 11.65 58.03 10.70
CA GLY A 147 12.78 58.36 11.55
C GLY A 147 13.76 59.33 10.89
N ALA A 148 14.12 59.10 9.62
CA ALA A 148 14.97 60.01 8.87
C ALA A 148 14.31 61.39 8.68
N ARG A 149 13.02 61.43 8.38
CA ARG A 149 12.26 62.69 8.24
C ARG A 149 12.24 63.47 9.55
N LEU A 150 11.93 62.81 10.66
CA LEU A 150 11.92 63.42 11.99
C LEU A 150 13.31 63.92 12.38
N GLN A 151 14.36 63.15 12.08
CA GLN A 151 15.74 63.58 12.35
C GLN A 151 16.09 64.84 11.57
N THR A 152 15.71 64.96 10.30
CA THR A 152 15.90 66.18 9.51
C THR A 152 15.09 67.34 10.08
N GLN A 153 13.84 67.12 10.48
CA GLN A 153 13.00 68.16 11.11
C GLN A 153 13.59 68.67 12.43
N ILE A 154 14.10 67.78 13.28
CA ILE A 154 14.76 68.14 14.54
C ILE A 154 16.03 68.95 14.25
N LYS A 155 16.86 68.52 13.29
CA LYS A 155 18.07 69.27 12.91
C LYS A 155 17.75 70.69 12.43
N ALA A 156 16.72 70.84 11.59
CA ALA A 156 16.26 72.15 11.13
C ALA A 156 15.76 73.00 12.31
N CYS A 157 14.90 72.45 13.17
CA CYS A 157 14.38 73.15 14.36
C CYS A 157 15.50 73.61 15.30
N VAL A 158 16.53 72.79 15.51
CA VAL A 158 17.69 73.18 16.34
C VAL A 158 18.47 74.32 15.69
N ALA A 159 18.70 74.29 14.38
CA ALA A 159 19.39 75.35 13.66
C ALA A 159 18.59 76.66 13.67
N ASP A 160 17.29 76.59 13.38
CA ASP A 160 16.34 77.70 13.43
C ASP A 160 16.31 78.35 14.82
N ASN A 161 16.22 77.56 15.88
CA ASN A 161 16.24 78.05 17.26
C ASN A 161 17.57 78.74 17.62
N ALA A 162 18.71 78.21 17.15
CA ALA A 162 20.01 78.83 17.34
C ALA A 162 20.09 80.19 16.63
N GLU A 163 19.60 80.27 15.38
CA GLU A 163 19.54 81.53 14.63
C GLU A 163 18.64 82.56 15.32
N MET A 164 17.47 82.13 15.84
CA MET A 164 16.59 83.02 16.61
C MET A 164 17.26 83.55 17.90
N ALA A 165 18.03 82.72 18.60
CA ALA A 165 18.76 83.13 19.79
C ALA A 165 19.84 84.17 19.45
N ASP A 166 20.63 83.93 18.40
CA ASP A 166 21.66 84.86 17.92
C ASP A 166 21.06 86.20 17.49
N LEU A 167 19.92 86.18 16.79
CA LEU A 167 19.16 87.38 16.43
C LEU A 167 18.71 88.17 17.66
N GLY A 168 18.20 87.48 18.68
CA GLY A 168 17.79 88.08 19.94
C GLY A 168 18.96 88.76 20.67
N LEU A 169 20.11 88.10 20.73
CA LEU A 169 21.33 88.66 21.32
C LEU A 169 21.83 89.87 20.54
N GLU A 170 21.84 89.80 19.21
CA GLU A 170 22.24 90.93 18.36
C GLU A 170 21.32 92.15 18.58
N LEU A 171 20.01 91.91 18.73
CA LEU A 171 19.04 92.97 18.99
C LEU A 171 19.26 93.62 20.36
N LEU A 172 19.49 92.81 21.41
CA LEU A 172 19.81 93.30 22.76
C LEU A 172 21.09 94.13 22.76
N GLN A 173 22.16 93.65 22.11
CA GLN A 173 23.42 94.36 22.01
C GLN A 173 23.28 95.69 21.26
N ARG A 174 22.49 95.74 20.19
CA ARG A 174 22.20 97.01 19.48
C ARG A 174 21.39 97.98 20.35
N TYR A 175 20.45 97.49 21.15
CA TYR A 175 19.69 98.33 22.07
C TYR A 175 20.58 98.92 23.17
N GLU A 176 21.47 98.11 23.75
CA GLU A 176 22.47 98.56 24.74
C GLU A 176 23.41 99.63 24.16
N ASN A 177 23.97 99.37 22.97
CA ASN A 177 24.84 100.33 22.27
C ASN A 177 24.11 101.62 21.87
N LYS A 178 22.81 101.54 21.52
CA LYS A 178 21.98 102.72 21.24
C LYS A 178 21.80 103.56 22.50
N GLY A 179 21.56 102.95 23.67
CA GLY A 179 21.51 103.66 24.95
C GLY A 179 22.80 104.42 25.27
N LEU A 180 23.96 103.89 24.86
CA LEU A 180 25.26 104.55 25.06
C LEU A 180 25.54 105.64 24.00
N GLY A 181 25.25 105.40 22.73
CA GLY A 181 25.53 106.33 21.63
C GLY A 181 24.51 107.46 21.46
N GLU A 182 23.23 107.19 21.71
CA GLU A 182 22.13 108.15 21.56
C GLU A 182 22.09 109.13 22.74
N VAL A 183 22.49 108.72 23.95
CA VAL A 183 22.70 109.66 25.08
C VAL A 183 23.85 110.64 24.78
N LEU A 184 24.89 110.21 24.06
CA LEU A 184 25.98 111.09 23.61
C LEU A 184 25.59 112.00 22.43
N SER A 185 24.60 111.61 21.61
CA SER A 185 24.22 112.32 20.37
C SER A 185 22.85 113.01 20.40
N ALA A 186 22.07 112.87 21.49
CA ALA A 186 20.75 113.50 21.71
C ALA A 186 20.75 115.05 21.70
N HIS A 187 21.90 115.68 21.44
CA HIS A 187 22.05 117.12 21.34
C HIS A 187 21.93 117.68 19.90
N GLU A 188 21.58 116.90 18.86
CA GLU A 188 21.42 117.43 17.48
C GLU A 188 20.06 117.13 16.79
N PRO A 189 19.51 118.07 15.98
CA PRO A 189 18.09 118.12 15.60
C PRO A 189 17.69 117.38 14.28
N PHE A 190 18.36 116.29 13.89
CA PHE A 190 18.07 115.57 12.63
C PHE A 190 17.29 114.25 12.83
N VAL A 191 16.03 114.34 13.25
CA VAL A 191 15.20 113.18 13.66
C VAL A 191 14.68 112.33 12.47
N GLN A 192 14.59 112.88 11.26
CA GLN A 192 13.96 112.18 10.12
C GLN A 192 14.84 111.05 9.53
N SER A 193 16.16 111.23 9.46
CA SER A 193 17.07 110.20 8.93
C SER A 193 17.23 109.02 9.90
N GLY A 194 17.16 109.28 11.21
CA GLY A 194 17.13 108.27 12.26
C GLY A 194 15.89 107.35 12.17
N ARG A 195 14.72 107.92 11.87
CA ARG A 195 13.48 107.14 11.69
C ARG A 195 13.59 106.14 10.54
N VAL A 196 14.10 106.56 9.37
CA VAL A 196 14.26 105.66 8.21
C VAL A 196 15.27 104.54 8.51
N LYS A 197 16.37 104.86 9.22
CA LYS A 197 17.34 103.84 9.65
C LYS A 197 16.73 102.81 10.61
N LEU A 198 15.86 103.25 11.53
CA LEU A 198 15.16 102.35 12.44
C LEU A 198 14.12 101.48 11.74
N GLU A 199 13.35 102.03 10.81
CA GLU A 199 12.41 101.24 10.00
C GLU A 199 13.13 100.19 9.14
N ASN A 200 14.25 100.54 8.51
CA ASN A 200 15.07 99.58 7.76
C ASN A 200 15.66 98.47 8.65
N LEU A 201 16.09 98.83 9.86
CA LEU A 201 16.60 97.86 10.82
C LEU A 201 15.51 96.90 11.29
N LYS A 202 14.34 97.44 11.65
CA LYS A 202 13.16 96.66 12.03
C LYS A 202 12.75 95.70 10.90
N ALA A 203 12.68 96.18 9.66
CA ALA A 203 12.35 95.34 8.50
C ALA A 203 13.39 94.22 8.29
N SER A 204 14.69 94.51 8.43
CA SER A 204 15.74 93.50 8.32
C SER A 204 15.65 92.42 9.40
N TYR A 205 15.37 92.79 10.65
CA TYR A 205 15.18 91.81 11.72
C TYR A 205 13.88 91.02 11.57
N GLN A 206 12.79 91.67 11.14
CA GLN A 206 11.53 90.96 10.83
C GLN A 206 11.75 89.91 9.75
N GLN A 207 12.49 90.23 8.69
CA GLN A 207 12.83 89.26 7.65
C GLN A 207 13.65 88.09 8.19
N ARG A 208 14.65 88.34 9.03
CA ARG A 208 15.49 87.28 9.63
C ARG A 208 14.71 86.42 10.62
N LEU A 209 13.83 87.02 11.42
CA LEU A 209 12.95 86.32 12.36
C LEU A 209 11.96 85.40 11.62
N GLU A 210 11.38 85.87 10.51
CA GLU A 210 10.49 85.05 9.68
C GLU A 210 11.27 83.98 8.90
N ALA A 211 12.53 84.20 8.55
CA ALA A 211 13.38 83.20 7.92
C ALA A 211 13.76 82.06 8.88
N ALA A 212 14.10 82.38 10.13
CA ALA A 212 14.45 81.44 11.20
C ALA A 212 13.22 80.81 11.88
N ARG A 213 12.00 81.17 11.47
CA ARG A 213 10.77 80.64 12.06
C ARG A 213 10.53 79.23 11.56
N VAL A 214 10.44 78.27 12.49
CA VAL A 214 10.04 76.89 12.18
C VAL A 214 8.67 76.90 11.50
N LYS A 215 8.64 76.49 10.23
CA LYS A 215 7.40 76.37 9.47
C LYS A 215 6.70 75.05 9.83
N PRO A 216 5.38 75.06 10.06
CA PRO A 216 4.67 73.82 10.31
C PRO A 216 4.83 72.90 9.09
N ALA A 217 5.13 71.64 9.32
CA ALA A 217 5.13 70.65 8.26
C ALA A 217 3.71 70.59 7.67
N GLU A 218 3.54 71.01 6.42
CA GLU A 218 2.28 70.82 5.71
C GLU A 218 1.92 69.34 5.77
N ALA A 219 0.76 69.05 6.37
CA ALA A 219 0.25 67.71 6.48
C ALA A 219 -0.03 67.18 5.07
N VAL A 220 0.92 66.40 4.54
CA VAL A 220 0.70 65.57 3.35
C VAL A 220 -0.42 64.61 3.70
N ARG A 221 -1.63 64.90 3.17
CA ARG A 221 -2.76 63.97 3.14
C ARG A 221 -2.49 62.85 2.15
#